data_AF-A0A8S9ICH1-F1
#
_entry.id   AF-A0A8S9ICH1-F1
#
_cell.length_a   1.000
_cell.length_b   1.000
_cell.length_c   1.000
_cell.angle_alpha   90.00
_cell.angle_beta   90.00
_cell.angle_gamma   90.00
#
_symmetry.space_group_name_H-M   'P 1'
#
loop_
_entity.id
_entity.type
_entity.pdbx_description
1 polymer ?
#
loop_
_entity_poly.entity_id
_entity_poly.type
_entity_poly.pdbx_seq_one_letter_code
_entity_poly.pdbx_strand_id
1 'polypeptide(L)'
;MIKIDIVYSNANLIDIFIEYEGKGFFASFVHSDCDRKQRKLQWGHFLNLASARDSLWFVTGDFNDLLYEEKKLGGPARPDSSFVDLRIFFSKGDPFDLRDSGDPLSWKGQLGDYLVKCRLDKAVANSLWAETYPTARCQYLDYEGSDHKPKFSFFEPDSKRRKGMFRYEQRLNDNGGSERSHSKCLAKLKDCDDQGQNCCYPDMQSQSGIKLNITTADE
;
A
#
# COMPACT_ATOMS: atom_id res chain seq x y z
N MET A 1 -18.91 -6.71 -18.02
CA MET A 1 -18.23 -5.76 -18.93
C MET A 1 -17.50 -4.75 -18.06
N ILE A 2 -16.22 -4.51 -18.29
CA ILE A 2 -15.44 -3.50 -17.57
C ILE A 2 -15.56 -2.19 -18.35
N LYS A 3 -15.94 -1.10 -17.69
CA LYS A 3 -15.89 0.26 -18.25
C LYS A 3 -14.75 1.02 -17.59
N ILE A 4 -13.96 1.74 -18.39
CA ILE A 4 -12.82 2.55 -17.93
C ILE A 4 -12.96 3.94 -18.53
N ASP A 5 -12.98 4.95 -17.68
CA ASP A 5 -13.00 6.36 -18.07
C ASP A 5 -11.77 7.06 -17.50
N ILE A 6 -10.99 7.75 -18.35
CA ILE A 6 -9.83 8.54 -17.89
C ILE A 6 -10.34 9.86 -17.32
N VAL A 7 -10.09 10.10 -16.04
CA VAL A 7 -10.51 11.32 -15.33
C VAL A 7 -9.45 12.39 -15.47
N TYR A 8 -8.18 12.00 -15.29
CA TYR A 8 -7.03 12.88 -15.39
C TYR A 8 -5.80 12.08 -15.81
N SER A 9 -4.90 12.70 -16.57
CA SER A 9 -3.60 12.10 -16.88
C SER A 9 -2.52 13.17 -17.05
N ASN A 10 -1.33 12.84 -16.56
CA ASN A 10 -0.08 13.53 -16.86
C ASN A 10 1.06 12.49 -16.85
N ALA A 11 2.31 12.94 -16.96
CA ALA A 11 3.47 12.05 -16.99
C ALA A 11 3.67 11.18 -15.73
N ASN A 12 3.16 11.62 -14.58
CA ASN A 12 3.41 11.04 -13.25
C ASN A 12 2.17 10.44 -12.59
N LEU A 13 0.98 10.70 -13.14
CA LEU A 13 -0.30 10.28 -12.61
C LEU A 13 -1.27 9.98 -13.75
N ILE A 14 -1.82 8.77 -13.76
CA ILE A 14 -3.00 8.43 -14.54
C ILE A 14 -4.11 8.09 -13.56
N ASP A 15 -5.17 8.91 -13.54
CA ASP A 15 -6.33 8.71 -12.69
C ASP A 15 -7.54 8.32 -13.55
N ILE A 16 -8.12 7.17 -13.24
CA ILE A 16 -9.23 6.58 -13.99
C ILE A 16 -10.37 6.22 -13.06
N PHE A 17 -11.56 6.17 -13.63
CA PHE A 17 -12.73 5.56 -13.02
C PHE A 17 -12.96 4.19 -13.67
N ILE A 18 -13.05 3.16 -12.85
CA ILE A 18 -13.30 1.78 -13.29
C ILE A 18 -14.67 1.37 -12.77
N GLU A 19 -15.51 0.86 -13.66
CA GLU A 19 -16.79 0.25 -13.31
C GLU A 19 -16.81 -1.23 -13.74
N TYR A 20 -17.09 -2.10 -12.79
CA TYR A 20 -17.21 -3.55 -13.01
C TYR A 20 -18.37 -4.12 -12.22
N GLU A 21 -19.25 -4.87 -12.89
CA GLU A 21 -20.43 -5.50 -12.27
C GLU A 21 -21.29 -4.51 -11.47
N GLY A 22 -21.42 -3.27 -11.94
CA GLY A 22 -22.19 -2.21 -11.29
C GLY A 22 -21.51 -1.57 -10.07
N LYS A 23 -20.26 -1.95 -9.77
CA LYS A 23 -19.44 -1.35 -8.72
C LYS A 23 -18.36 -0.48 -9.37
N GLY A 24 -18.35 0.80 -9.01
CA GLY A 24 -17.42 1.80 -9.54
C GLY A 24 -16.40 2.24 -8.48
N PHE A 25 -15.14 2.39 -8.86
CA PHE A 25 -14.11 2.98 -8.01
C PHE A 25 -13.09 3.76 -8.83
N PHE A 26 -12.41 4.70 -8.19
CA PHE A 26 -11.29 5.40 -8.78
C PHE A 26 -10.00 4.63 -8.58
N ALA A 27 -9.19 4.53 -9.62
CA ALA A 27 -7.84 3.97 -9.58
C ALA A 27 -6.83 5.01 -10.07
N SER A 28 -5.82 5.29 -9.25
CA SER A 28 -4.71 6.17 -9.62
C SER A 28 -3.43 5.36 -9.77
N PHE A 29 -2.81 5.46 -10.95
CA PHE A 29 -1.50 4.89 -11.26
C PHE A 29 -0.45 5.98 -11.13
N VAL A 30 0.50 5.78 -10.23
CA VAL A 30 1.49 6.79 -9.84
C VAL A 30 2.88 6.37 -10.33
N HIS A 31 3.60 7.33 -10.89
CA HIS A 31 5.04 7.29 -11.07
C HIS A 31 5.60 8.60 -10.52
N SER A 32 5.99 8.59 -9.25
CA SER A 32 6.46 9.79 -8.56
C SER A 32 7.87 10.16 -8.99
N ASP A 33 8.19 11.45 -8.95
CA ASP A 33 9.49 11.97 -9.38
C ASP A 33 10.62 11.48 -8.45
N CYS A 34 11.80 11.21 -9.00
CA CYS A 34 12.99 10.89 -8.23
C CYS A 34 13.50 12.09 -7.41
N ASP A 35 13.30 13.32 -7.91
CA ASP A 35 13.62 14.55 -7.19
C ASP A 35 12.64 14.81 -6.05
N ARG A 36 13.19 15.00 -4.84
CA ARG A 36 12.40 15.18 -3.63
C ARG A 36 11.50 16.42 -3.68
N LYS A 37 11.94 17.53 -4.30
CA LYS A 37 11.14 18.77 -4.34
C LYS A 37 9.95 18.59 -5.26
N GLN A 38 10.15 17.99 -6.43
CA GLN A 38 9.05 17.68 -7.36
C GLN A 38 8.08 16.67 -6.74
N ARG A 39 8.62 15.61 -6.13
CA ARG A 39 7.81 14.60 -5.44
C ARG A 39 6.96 15.18 -4.30
N LYS A 40 7.48 16.16 -3.56
CA LYS A 40 6.70 16.87 -2.54
C LYS A 40 5.51 17.64 -3.13
N LEU A 41 5.67 18.25 -4.31
CA LEU A 41 4.56 18.91 -5.01
C LEU A 41 3.51 17.89 -5.47
N GLN A 42 3.94 16.73 -5.96
CA GLN A 42 3.05 15.62 -6.32
C GLN A 42 2.25 15.12 -5.12
N TRP A 43 2.87 14.95 -3.94
CA TRP A 43 2.14 14.60 -2.71
C TRP A 43 1.11 15.66 -2.31
N GLY A 44 1.41 16.93 -2.50
CA GLY A 44 0.43 18.01 -2.30
C GLY A 44 -0.76 17.89 -3.26
N HIS A 45 -0.51 17.58 -4.53
CA HIS A 45 -1.57 17.34 -5.50
C HIS A 45 -2.43 16.12 -5.15
N PHE A 46 -1.82 15.01 -4.72
CA PHE A 46 -2.56 13.81 -4.31
C PHE A 46 -3.38 14.02 -3.04
N LEU A 47 -2.92 14.85 -2.10
CA LEU A 47 -3.73 15.26 -0.95
C LEU A 47 -4.96 16.06 -1.38
N ASN A 48 -4.84 16.95 -2.36
CA ASN A 48 -5.98 17.69 -2.89
C ASN A 48 -6.98 16.73 -3.55
N LEU A 49 -6.50 15.78 -4.36
CA LEU A 49 -7.34 14.73 -4.97
C LEU A 49 -8.05 13.89 -3.90
N ALA A 50 -7.33 13.45 -2.86
CA ALA A 50 -7.89 12.70 -1.74
C ALA A 50 -8.99 13.50 -1.04
N SER A 51 -8.74 14.78 -0.74
CA SER A 51 -9.69 15.64 -0.03
C SER A 51 -10.95 15.95 -0.85
N ALA A 52 -10.84 15.97 -2.17
CA ALA A 52 -11.96 16.21 -3.08
C ALA A 52 -12.77 14.94 -3.37
N ARG A 53 -12.30 13.76 -2.95
CA ARG A 53 -12.85 12.46 -3.33
C ARG A 53 -13.52 11.77 -2.15
N ASP A 54 -14.85 11.78 -2.14
CA ASP A 54 -15.67 11.00 -1.22
C ASP A 54 -16.18 9.71 -1.91
N SER A 55 -15.25 8.85 -2.32
CA SER A 55 -15.55 7.64 -3.09
C SER A 55 -14.46 6.59 -2.93
N LEU A 56 -14.77 5.35 -3.32
CA LEU A 56 -13.82 4.23 -3.37
C LEU A 56 -12.57 4.63 -4.15
N TRP A 57 -11.41 4.62 -3.50
CA TRP A 57 -10.16 5.04 -4.13
C TRP A 57 -9.01 4.07 -3.86
N PHE A 58 -8.41 3.62 -4.94
CA PHE A 58 -7.23 2.77 -4.97
C PHE A 58 -6.08 3.50 -5.66
N VAL A 59 -4.88 3.45 -5.09
CA VAL A 59 -3.68 4.08 -5.64
C VAL A 59 -2.55 3.08 -5.67
N THR A 60 -1.84 2.99 -6.78
CA THR A 60 -0.74 2.04 -6.91
C THR A 60 0.28 2.47 -7.94
N GLY A 61 1.50 1.96 -7.84
CA GLY A 61 2.61 2.27 -8.72
C GLY A 61 3.87 2.58 -7.93
N ASP A 62 4.80 3.27 -8.59
CA ASP A 62 6.09 3.64 -8.04
C ASP A 62 6.00 4.99 -7.32
N PHE A 63 6.20 4.97 -6.01
CA PHE A 63 6.16 6.17 -5.19
C PHE A 63 7.51 6.88 -5.11
N ASN A 64 8.60 6.26 -5.56
CA ASN A 64 9.98 6.76 -5.44
C ASN A 64 10.35 7.27 -4.04
N ASP A 65 9.69 6.73 -3.01
CA ASP A 65 9.84 7.16 -1.63
C ASP A 65 9.58 6.04 -0.62
N LEU A 66 10.17 6.20 0.55
CA LEU A 66 10.16 5.21 1.63
C LEU A 66 9.41 5.77 2.83
N LEU A 67 8.68 4.89 3.52
CA LEU A 67 8.03 5.26 4.78
C LEU A 67 9.00 5.21 5.96
N TYR A 68 9.98 4.30 5.92
CA TYR A 68 10.94 4.07 7.00
C TYR A 68 12.25 3.48 6.44
N GLU A 69 13.35 3.58 7.19
CA GLU A 69 14.66 3.03 6.77
C GLU A 69 14.62 1.50 6.69
N GLU A 70 13.80 0.81 7.49
CA GLU A 70 13.67 -0.65 7.46
C GLU A 70 13.02 -1.16 6.15
N LYS A 71 12.52 -0.24 5.31
CA LYS A 71 12.04 -0.53 3.95
C LYS A 71 13.16 -0.45 2.90
N LYS A 72 14.41 -0.35 3.35
CA LYS A 72 15.63 -0.35 2.55
C LYS A 72 16.63 -1.36 3.11
N LEU A 73 17.37 -2.00 2.22
CA LEU A 73 18.47 -2.89 2.50
C LEU A 73 19.72 -2.41 1.77
N GLY A 74 20.86 -2.37 2.45
CA GLY A 74 22.14 -1.95 1.88
C GLY A 74 22.29 -0.42 1.77
N GLY A 75 23.51 0.01 1.45
CA GLY A 75 23.89 1.42 1.32
C GLY A 75 23.84 2.23 2.63
N PRO A 76 24.22 3.53 2.57
CA PRO A 76 24.19 4.42 3.73
C PRO A 76 22.78 4.62 4.28
N ALA A 77 22.65 4.78 5.60
CA ALA A 77 21.37 5.08 6.24
C ALA A 77 20.80 6.42 5.76
N ARG A 78 19.49 6.50 5.50
CA ARG A 78 18.85 7.76 5.17
C ARG A 78 18.40 8.49 6.45
N PRO A 79 18.44 9.84 6.47
CA PRO A 79 17.93 10.59 7.59
C PRO A 79 16.41 10.47 7.68
N ASP A 80 15.88 10.42 8.91
CA ASP A 80 14.44 10.26 9.16
C ASP A 80 13.58 11.37 8.52
N SER A 81 14.18 12.55 8.37
CA SER A 81 13.59 13.70 7.68
C SER A 81 13.26 13.44 6.21
N SER A 82 13.88 12.44 5.57
CA SER A 82 13.61 12.07 4.18
C SER A 82 12.27 11.38 3.98
N PHE A 83 11.73 10.72 5.02
CA PHE A 83 10.48 9.95 4.94
C PHE A 83 9.23 10.78 5.29
N VAL A 84 9.43 12.01 5.77
CA VAL A 84 8.36 12.85 6.34
C VAL A 84 7.27 13.18 5.32
N ASP A 85 7.65 13.51 4.08
CA ASP A 85 6.70 13.96 3.08
C ASP A 85 5.70 12.84 2.72
N LEU A 86 6.17 11.60 2.54
CA LEU A 86 5.30 10.45 2.32
C LEU A 86 4.46 10.08 3.56
N ARG A 87 5.04 10.14 4.78
CA ARG A 87 4.29 9.91 6.02
C ARG A 87 3.13 10.90 6.19
N ILE A 88 3.34 12.17 5.81
CA ILE A 88 2.28 13.19 5.82
C ILE A 88 1.17 12.83 4.82
N PHE A 89 1.51 12.36 3.62
CA PHE A 89 0.52 11.90 2.65
C PHE A 89 -0.36 10.78 3.21
N PHE A 90 0.25 9.73 3.75
CA PHE A 90 -0.49 8.61 4.38
C PHE A 90 -1.35 9.08 5.57
N SER A 91 -0.83 9.98 6.39
CA SER A 91 -1.55 10.45 7.57
C SER A 91 -2.72 11.39 7.25
N LYS A 92 -2.65 12.16 6.17
CA LYS A 92 -3.67 13.18 5.84
C LYS A 92 -4.64 12.76 4.74
N GLY A 93 -4.21 11.90 3.81
CA GLY A 93 -5.02 11.49 2.67
C GLY A 93 -5.91 10.28 2.92
N ASP A 94 -5.79 9.63 4.08
CA ASP A 94 -6.44 8.37 4.44
C ASP A 94 -6.07 7.11 3.60
N PRO A 95 -4.98 7.02 2.80
CA PRO A 95 -4.64 5.76 2.16
C PRO A 95 -3.89 4.83 3.12
N PHE A 96 -4.30 3.57 3.18
CA PHE A 96 -3.62 2.51 3.92
C PHE A 96 -3.00 1.51 2.94
N ASP A 97 -1.82 0.99 3.29
CA ASP A 97 -1.16 -0.03 2.48
C ASP A 97 -1.98 -1.32 2.49
N LEU A 98 -2.26 -1.87 1.31
CA LEU A 98 -2.90 -3.17 1.19
C LEU A 98 -1.95 -4.25 1.66
N ARG A 99 -2.50 -5.32 2.27
CA ARG A 99 -1.68 -6.46 2.67
C ARG A 99 -0.98 -7.03 1.45
N ASP A 100 0.35 -7.13 1.52
CA ASP A 100 1.19 -7.75 0.51
C ASP A 100 1.72 -9.13 0.92
N SER A 101 2.10 -9.93 -0.08
CA SER A 101 2.88 -11.16 0.06
C SER A 101 4.07 -11.18 -0.91
N GLY A 102 5.06 -12.02 -0.64
CA GLY A 102 6.33 -12.03 -1.38
C GLY A 102 7.38 -11.13 -0.71
N ASP A 103 8.54 -10.96 -1.36
CA ASP A 103 9.59 -10.04 -0.89
C ASP A 103 9.26 -8.59 -1.29
N PRO A 104 8.95 -7.71 -0.33
CA PRO A 104 8.43 -6.38 -0.60
C PRO A 104 9.49 -5.37 -1.05
N LEU A 105 10.77 -5.75 -1.08
CA LEU A 105 11.82 -4.91 -1.66
C LEU A 105 11.67 -4.93 -3.19
N SER A 106 10.82 -4.03 -3.69
CA SER A 106 10.37 -3.98 -5.07
C SER A 106 11.43 -3.47 -6.03
N TRP A 107 12.34 -2.59 -5.60
CA TRP A 107 13.40 -2.04 -6.42
C TRP A 107 14.77 -2.55 -5.98
N LYS A 108 15.70 -2.70 -6.92
CA LYS A 108 17.13 -2.95 -6.65
C LYS A 108 18.00 -2.03 -7.51
N GLY A 109 19.12 -1.57 -6.99
CA GLY A 109 20.08 -0.82 -7.78
C GLY A 109 21.47 -0.77 -7.16
N GLN A 110 22.45 -0.43 -7.98
CA GLN A 110 23.84 -0.32 -7.56
C GLN A 110 24.16 1.13 -7.16
N LEU A 111 24.63 1.34 -5.93
CA LEU A 111 25.09 2.63 -5.43
C LEU A 111 26.54 2.50 -4.95
N GLY A 112 27.50 2.88 -5.81
CA GLY A 112 28.92 2.61 -5.56
C GLY A 112 29.13 1.10 -5.41
N ASP A 113 29.69 0.67 -4.29
CA ASP A 113 29.95 -0.75 -3.99
C ASP A 113 28.74 -1.46 -3.32
N TYR A 114 27.64 -0.74 -3.07
CA TYR A 114 26.48 -1.28 -2.37
C TYR A 114 25.39 -1.70 -3.36
N LEU A 115 24.97 -2.96 -3.27
CA LEU A 115 23.68 -3.38 -3.80
C LEU A 115 22.58 -2.91 -2.84
N VAL A 116 21.78 -1.95 -3.29
CA VAL A 116 20.67 -1.39 -2.52
C VAL A 116 19.36 -2.01 -3.00
N LYS A 117 18.46 -2.33 -2.07
CA LYS A 117 17.09 -2.74 -2.38
C LYS A 117 16.10 -1.92 -1.56
N CYS A 118 14.99 -1.52 -2.16
CA CYS A 118 14.02 -0.60 -1.56
C CYS A 118 12.58 -1.08 -1.85
N ARG A 119 11.65 -0.86 -0.91
CA ARG A 119 10.20 -0.98 -1.18
C ARG A 119 9.67 0.35 -1.72
N LEU A 120 9.79 0.59 -3.02
CA LEU A 120 9.31 1.82 -3.66
C LEU A 120 7.86 1.69 -4.12
N ASP A 121 7.52 0.56 -4.73
CA ASP A 121 6.20 0.26 -5.28
C ASP A 121 5.17 -0.02 -4.20
N LYS A 122 4.02 0.66 -4.26
CA LYS A 122 2.97 0.56 -3.25
C LYS A 122 1.61 0.37 -3.90
N ALA A 123 0.67 -0.14 -3.10
CA ALA A 123 -0.71 -0.33 -3.48
C ALA A 123 -1.52 -0.03 -2.22
N VAL A 124 -2.17 1.11 -2.23
CA VAL A 124 -2.83 1.70 -1.07
C VAL A 124 -4.27 2.01 -1.42
N ALA A 125 -5.14 2.06 -0.42
CA ALA A 125 -6.55 2.34 -0.63
C ALA A 125 -7.12 3.14 0.53
N ASN A 126 -8.14 3.96 0.27
CA ASN A 126 -8.85 4.66 1.34
C ASN A 126 -9.77 3.72 2.14
N SER A 127 -10.27 4.20 3.28
CA SER A 127 -11.11 3.41 4.18
C SER A 127 -12.34 2.82 3.47
N LEU A 128 -13.05 3.62 2.67
CA LEU A 128 -14.23 3.18 1.90
C LEU A 128 -13.90 1.99 0.99
N TRP A 129 -12.76 2.04 0.31
CA TRP A 129 -12.32 0.96 -0.58
C TRP A 129 -11.94 -0.28 0.22
N ALA A 130 -11.22 -0.12 1.32
CA ALA A 130 -10.82 -1.23 2.18
C ALA A 130 -12.03 -1.95 2.82
N GLU A 131 -13.10 -1.22 3.14
CA GLU A 131 -14.36 -1.76 3.63
C GLU A 131 -15.12 -2.55 2.57
N THR A 132 -15.10 -2.06 1.33
CA THR A 132 -15.79 -2.69 0.19
C THR A 132 -15.06 -3.92 -0.33
N TYR A 133 -13.72 -3.91 -0.30
CA TYR A 133 -12.88 -5.01 -0.77
C TYR A 133 -12.02 -5.56 0.38
N PRO A 134 -12.63 -6.15 1.43
CA PRO A 134 -11.91 -6.49 2.64
C PRO A 134 -10.88 -7.59 2.43
N THR A 135 -11.04 -8.48 1.45
CA THR A 135 -10.04 -9.52 1.16
C THR A 135 -8.91 -9.04 0.25
N ALA A 136 -8.97 -7.79 -0.20
CA ALA A 136 -7.99 -7.23 -1.11
C ALA A 136 -6.57 -7.41 -0.60
N ARG A 137 -5.69 -7.76 -1.53
CA ARG A 137 -4.30 -8.06 -1.24
C ARG A 137 -3.44 -7.80 -2.46
N CYS A 138 -2.15 -7.66 -2.22
CA CYS A 138 -1.15 -7.53 -3.26
C CYS A 138 -0.13 -8.65 -3.17
N GLN A 139 0.58 -8.87 -4.27
CA GLN A 139 1.71 -9.78 -4.34
C GLN A 139 2.84 -9.09 -5.11
N TYR A 140 4.03 -9.10 -4.54
CA TYR A 140 5.24 -8.79 -5.30
C TYR A 140 5.68 -10.06 -6.04
N LEU A 141 5.88 -9.92 -7.34
CA LEU A 141 6.43 -10.99 -8.19
C LEU A 141 7.96 -10.90 -8.22
N ASP A 142 8.61 -11.87 -8.85
CA ASP A 142 10.06 -11.85 -9.03
C ASP A 142 10.47 -10.79 -10.05
N TYR A 143 11.75 -10.42 -10.04
CA TYR A 143 12.31 -9.53 -11.05
C TYR A 143 12.24 -10.19 -12.43
N GLU A 144 11.74 -9.44 -13.41
CA GLU A 144 11.63 -9.89 -14.80
C GLU A 144 12.03 -8.76 -15.73
N GLY A 145 13.29 -8.73 -16.16
CA GLY A 145 13.82 -7.75 -17.11
C GLY A 145 13.99 -6.31 -16.59
N SER A 146 13.37 -5.94 -15.47
CA SER A 146 13.48 -4.62 -14.82
C SER A 146 14.22 -4.71 -13.47
N ASP A 147 14.72 -3.56 -13.02
CA ASP A 147 15.24 -3.34 -11.67
C ASP A 147 14.12 -3.16 -10.62
N HIS A 148 12.87 -3.03 -11.08
CA HIS A 148 11.64 -3.15 -10.31
C HIS A 148 11.01 -4.54 -10.41
N LYS A 149 10.26 -4.91 -9.37
CA LYS A 149 9.39 -6.09 -9.31
C LYS A 149 7.97 -5.67 -9.68
N PRO A 150 7.30 -6.43 -10.57
CA PRO A 150 5.88 -6.22 -10.80
C PRO A 150 5.08 -6.42 -9.51
N LYS A 151 4.11 -5.52 -9.28
CA LYS A 151 3.17 -5.64 -8.17
C LYS A 151 1.78 -5.94 -8.71
N PHE A 152 1.18 -6.99 -8.15
CA PHE A 152 -0.10 -7.48 -8.59
C PHE A 152 -1.14 -7.32 -7.51
N SER A 153 -2.28 -6.69 -7.81
CA SER A 153 -3.37 -6.47 -6.86
C SER A 153 -4.58 -7.34 -7.19
N PHE A 154 -5.08 -8.02 -6.15
CA PHE A 154 -6.28 -8.86 -6.20
C PHE A 154 -7.37 -8.22 -5.35
N PHE A 155 -8.57 -8.09 -5.90
CA PHE A 155 -9.74 -7.65 -5.14
C PHE A 155 -11.01 -8.31 -5.70
N GLU A 156 -11.85 -8.78 -4.78
CA GLU A 156 -13.10 -9.45 -5.08
C GLU A 156 -14.25 -8.70 -4.40
N PRO A 157 -15.18 -8.13 -5.17
CA PRO A 157 -16.20 -7.22 -4.65
C PRO A 157 -17.18 -7.81 -3.63
N ASP A 158 -17.32 -9.14 -3.56
CA ASP A 158 -18.32 -9.84 -2.72
C ASP A 158 -17.70 -10.88 -1.79
N SER A 159 -16.38 -10.86 -1.67
CA SER A 159 -15.65 -11.78 -0.81
C SER A 159 -15.72 -11.31 0.65
N LYS A 160 -16.40 -12.08 1.50
CA LYS A 160 -16.41 -11.83 2.94
C LYS A 160 -15.12 -12.35 3.56
N ARG A 161 -14.45 -11.55 4.40
CA ARG A 161 -13.40 -12.08 5.29
C ARG A 161 -14.01 -13.19 6.15
N ARG A 162 -13.42 -14.39 6.12
CA ARG A 162 -13.78 -15.45 7.08
C ARG A 162 -13.43 -14.94 8.48
N LYS A 163 -14.39 -14.97 9.40
CA LYS A 163 -14.16 -14.65 10.82
C LYS A 163 -13.25 -15.71 11.44
N GLY A 164 -11.96 -15.42 11.53
CA GLY A 164 -11.02 -16.16 12.35
C GLY A 164 -11.04 -15.60 13.77
N MET A 165 -10.93 -16.47 14.78
CA MET A 165 -10.79 -16.04 16.16
C MET A 165 -9.36 -15.51 16.36
N PHE A 166 -9.22 -14.23 16.72
CA PHE A 166 -7.92 -13.66 17.03
C PHE A 166 -7.30 -14.42 18.21
N ARG A 167 -6.07 -14.87 18.05
CA ARG A 167 -5.29 -15.51 19.12
C ARG A 167 -4.07 -14.64 19.36
N TYR A 168 -4.06 -13.94 20.48
CA TYR A 168 -2.90 -13.23 20.98
C TYR A 168 -1.86 -14.26 21.46
N GLU A 169 -0.65 -14.25 20.88
CA GLU A 169 0.48 -15.04 21.39
C GLU A 169 1.16 -14.28 22.55
N GLN A 170 1.02 -14.82 23.75
CA GLN A 170 1.50 -14.23 25.01
C GLN A 170 3.03 -14.21 25.18
N ARG A 171 3.81 -14.72 24.23
CA ARG A 171 5.28 -14.87 24.33
C ARG A 171 6.08 -13.56 24.23
N LEU A 172 5.43 -12.42 23.97
CA LEU A 172 6.09 -11.11 23.88
C LEU A 172 6.32 -10.43 25.24
N ASN A 173 5.84 -11.03 26.35
CA ASN A 173 5.93 -10.43 27.68
C ASN A 173 7.29 -10.59 28.38
N ASP A 174 8.19 -11.46 27.92
CA ASP A 174 9.40 -11.81 28.69
C ASP A 174 10.58 -10.85 28.48
N ASN A 175 10.44 -9.84 27.61
CA ASN A 175 11.50 -8.84 27.36
C ASN A 175 11.12 -7.44 27.87
N GLY A 176 10.94 -7.29 29.19
CA GLY A 176 11.27 -6.09 30.00
C GLY A 176 10.91 -4.67 29.49
N GLY A 177 9.96 -4.50 28.58
CA GLY A 177 9.69 -3.23 27.90
C GLY A 177 8.49 -2.46 28.47
N SER A 178 8.75 -1.54 29.41
CA SER A 178 7.95 -0.34 29.75
C SER A 178 6.42 -0.47 29.77
N GLU A 179 5.84 -0.50 30.99
CA GLU A 179 4.40 -0.49 31.30
C GLU A 179 3.58 0.65 30.64
N ARG A 180 4.22 1.68 30.07
CA ARG A 180 3.53 2.76 29.34
C ARG A 180 3.07 2.40 27.93
N SER A 181 3.67 1.39 27.29
CA SER A 181 3.24 0.91 25.98
C SER A 181 2.07 -0.07 26.08
N HIS A 182 1.97 -0.79 27.21
CA HIS A 182 0.91 -1.76 27.48
C HIS A 182 -0.48 -1.14 27.55
N SER A 183 -0.64 0.02 28.21
CA SER A 183 -1.95 0.66 28.36
C SER A 183 -2.50 1.24 27.06
N LYS A 184 -1.63 1.71 26.15
CA LYS A 184 -2.04 2.18 24.81
C LYS A 184 -2.42 1.03 23.87
N CYS A 185 -1.76 -0.12 23.97
CA CYS A 185 -2.15 -1.32 23.22
C CYS A 185 -3.47 -1.92 23.74
N LEU A 186 -3.66 -1.97 25.06
CA LEU A 186 -4.90 -2.44 25.67
C LEU A 186 -6.10 -1.54 25.38
N ALA A 187 -5.90 -0.22 25.28
CA ALA A 187 -6.95 0.71 24.86
C ALA A 187 -7.36 0.50 23.40
N LYS A 188 -6.39 0.29 22.49
CA LYS A 188 -6.68 -0.04 21.07
C LYS A 188 -7.36 -1.40 20.87
N LEU A 189 -7.14 -2.35 21.78
CA LEU A 189 -7.78 -3.68 21.74
C LEU A 189 -9.26 -3.62 22.15
N LYS A 190 -9.63 -2.76 23.11
CA LYS A 190 -11.05 -2.56 23.46
C LYS A 190 -11.82 -1.89 22.31
N ASP A 191 -11.23 -0.93 21.62
CA ASP A 191 -11.87 -0.28 20.46
C ASP A 191 -12.07 -1.26 19.28
N CYS A 192 -11.20 -2.26 19.11
CA CYS A 192 -11.33 -3.27 18.03
C CYS A 192 -12.40 -4.34 18.33
N ASP A 193 -12.61 -4.71 19.61
CA ASP A 193 -13.64 -5.68 20.02
C ASP A 193 -15.05 -5.07 19.90
N ASP A 194 -15.20 -3.77 20.21
CA ASP A 194 -16.47 -3.04 20.07
C ASP A 194 -16.83 -2.77 18.59
N GLN A 195 -15.86 -2.88 17.66
CA GLN A 195 -16.04 -2.68 16.21
C GLN A 195 -15.99 -3.98 15.38
N GLY A 196 -15.79 -5.14 16.02
CA GLY A 196 -15.97 -6.46 15.39
C GLY A 196 -14.95 -6.85 14.30
N GLN A 197 -13.73 -6.30 14.31
CA GLN A 197 -12.67 -6.69 13.37
C GLN A 197 -11.69 -7.68 14.01
N ASN A 198 -11.62 -8.92 13.50
CA ASN A 198 -10.65 -9.93 13.94
C ASN A 198 -9.88 -10.57 12.78
N CYS A 199 -8.58 -10.77 13.00
CA CYS A 199 -7.55 -11.16 12.03
C CYS A 199 -7.16 -12.65 12.17
N CYS A 200 -7.17 -13.42 11.06
CA CYS A 200 -6.20 -14.46 10.61
C CYS A 200 -6.79 -15.46 9.57
N TYR A 201 -5.92 -16.01 8.70
CA TYR A 201 -6.18 -16.63 7.38
C TYR A 201 -6.05 -18.16 7.30
N PRO A 202 -6.71 -18.80 6.31
CA PRO A 202 -6.21 -20.00 5.64
C PRO A 202 -5.78 -19.74 4.17
N ASP A 203 -4.82 -20.53 3.69
CA ASP A 203 -4.43 -20.66 2.27
C ASP A 203 -5.62 -21.08 1.38
N MET A 204 -5.67 -20.58 0.14
CA MET A 204 -5.87 -21.41 -1.06
C MET A 204 -5.94 -20.62 -2.37
N GLN A 205 -5.43 -21.31 -3.41
CA GLN A 205 -5.38 -20.95 -4.81
C GLN A 205 -6.77 -20.96 -5.48
N SER A 206 -6.84 -20.33 -6.67
CA SER A 206 -8.01 -20.15 -7.55
C SER A 206 -8.96 -19.04 -7.09
N GLN A 207 -8.82 -17.86 -7.69
CA GLN A 207 -9.72 -16.72 -7.49
C GLN A 207 -9.91 -15.94 -8.80
N SER A 208 -11.18 -15.76 -9.18
CA SER A 208 -11.69 -15.06 -10.36
C SER A 208 -11.98 -13.59 -10.03
N GLY A 209 -11.00 -12.90 -9.44
CA GLY A 209 -11.09 -11.47 -9.11
C GLY A 209 -10.60 -10.56 -10.24
N ILE A 210 -10.84 -9.25 -10.10
CA ILE A 210 -10.18 -8.26 -10.96
C ILE A 210 -8.69 -8.31 -10.64
N LYS A 211 -7.91 -8.40 -11.72
CA LYS A 211 -6.46 -8.55 -11.71
C LYS A 211 -5.86 -7.29 -12.32
N LEU A 212 -5.23 -6.46 -11.50
CA LEU A 212 -4.43 -5.33 -11.98
C LEU A 212 -2.96 -5.72 -11.89
N ASN A 213 -2.31 -5.88 -13.04
CA ASN A 213 -0.87 -6.03 -13.15
C ASN A 213 -0.27 -4.67 -13.49
N ILE A 214 0.63 -4.17 -12.66
CA ILE A 214 1.43 -3.00 -13.00
C ILE A 214 2.86 -3.49 -13.11
N THR A 215 3.31 -3.54 -14.36
CA THR A 215 4.72 -3.69 -14.71
C THR A 215 5.22 -2.27 -14.88
N THR A 216 6.09 -1.79 -13.99
CA THR A 216 6.89 -0.61 -14.27
C THR A 216 7.82 -1.01 -15.42
N ALA A 217 7.48 -0.54 -16.62
CA ALA A 217 8.35 -0.66 -17.77
C ALA A 217 9.33 0.51 -17.68
N ASP A 218 10.56 0.22 -17.27
CA ASP A 218 11.67 1.13 -17.47
C ASP A 218 12.28 0.82 -18.85
N GLU A 219 12.49 1.88 -19.65
CA GLU A 219 13.19 1.83 -20.94
C GLU A 219 14.67 1.46 -20.79
#